data_AF-E9DR29-F1
#
_entry.id   AF-E9DR29-F1
#
_cell.length_a   1.000
_cell.length_b   1.000
_cell.length_c   1.000
_cell.angle_alpha   90.00
_cell.angle_beta   90.00
_cell.angle_gamma   90.00
#
_symmetry.space_group_name_H-M   'P 1'
#
loop_
_entity.id
_entity.type
_entity.pdbx_description
1 polymer ?
#
loop_
_entity_poly.entity_id
_entity_poly.type
_entity_poly.pdbx_seq_one_letter_code
_entity_poly.pdbx_strand_id
1 'polypeptide(L)'
;MPLSAYPTPSSQDEFQAVQSFRERTLAQVSEFFIDELWTTKILRIAHAEPGIWHALISLSSYHDLFMHPVDAANGQLAVERHNLGIYALHHHNMAIKAALDIQRTPEHPLSHIISCVVFVIIEIIRGEVIAAIRLLKHGQRVLQDFETQQRHSQMPLGPEDGVIVNLVGALFTGLTHQAVCVGYLTGVTIY
;
A
#
# COMPACT_ATOMS: atom_id res chain seq x y z
N MET A 1 28.68 -24.18 11.68
CA MET A 1 27.81 -24.18 10.47
C MET A 1 28.53 -23.42 9.38
N PRO A 2 28.77 -23.98 8.19
CA PRO A 2 29.38 -23.22 7.11
C PRO A 2 28.35 -22.27 6.51
N LEU A 3 28.78 -21.02 6.27
CA LEU A 3 28.03 -20.01 5.53
C LEU A 3 27.70 -20.58 4.14
N SER A 4 26.41 -20.75 3.87
CA SER A 4 25.89 -21.12 2.55
C SER A 4 26.48 -20.17 1.50
N ALA A 5 27.32 -20.69 0.61
CA ALA A 5 27.81 -19.96 -0.55
C ALA A 5 26.60 -19.57 -1.40
N TYR A 6 26.34 -18.27 -1.53
CA TYR A 6 25.32 -17.79 -2.45
C TYR A 6 25.65 -18.31 -3.86
N PRO A 7 24.67 -18.83 -4.61
CA PRO A 7 24.92 -19.29 -5.97
C PRO A 7 25.53 -18.15 -6.78
N THR A 8 26.75 -18.34 -7.26
CA THR A 8 27.41 -17.39 -8.15
C THR A 8 26.77 -17.49 -9.53
N PRO A 9 26.39 -16.36 -10.17
CA PRO A 9 25.84 -16.36 -11.52
C PRO A 9 26.72 -17.16 -12.47
N SER A 10 26.13 -18.11 -13.17
CA SER A 10 26.81 -19.07 -14.04
C SER A 10 27.01 -18.56 -15.47
N SER A 11 26.28 -17.49 -15.84
CA SER A 11 26.37 -16.83 -17.14
C SER A 11 26.42 -15.30 -17.00
N GLN A 12 26.88 -14.63 -18.07
CA GLN A 12 26.89 -13.17 -18.11
C GLN A 12 25.48 -12.57 -18.05
N ASP A 13 24.49 -13.26 -18.61
CA ASP A 13 23.08 -12.86 -18.53
C ASP A 13 22.54 -12.97 -17.10
N GLU A 14 22.86 -14.05 -16.38
CA GLU A 14 22.52 -14.18 -14.95
C GLU A 14 23.22 -13.12 -14.11
N PHE A 15 24.48 -12.80 -14.39
CA PHE A 15 25.20 -11.76 -13.68
C PHE A 15 24.55 -10.39 -13.87
N GLN A 16 24.20 -10.05 -15.11
CA GLN A 16 23.50 -8.81 -15.43
C GLN A 16 22.10 -8.75 -14.80
N ALA A 17 21.38 -9.87 -14.78
CA ALA A 17 20.07 -9.95 -14.13
C ALA A 17 20.18 -9.76 -12.61
N VAL A 18 21.15 -10.40 -11.95
CA VAL A 18 21.39 -10.26 -10.50
C VAL A 18 21.87 -8.86 -10.14
N GLN A 19 22.75 -8.25 -10.93
CA GLN A 19 23.14 -6.85 -10.73
C GLN A 19 21.94 -5.91 -10.91
N SER A 20 21.16 -6.08 -11.98
CA SER A 20 19.96 -5.28 -12.23
C SER A 20 18.95 -5.43 -11.10
N PHE A 21 18.77 -6.64 -10.57
CA PHE A 21 17.95 -6.89 -9.40
C PHE A 21 18.45 -6.12 -8.17
N ARG A 22 19.76 -6.17 -7.86
CA ARG A 22 20.32 -5.48 -6.68
C ARG A 22 20.30 -3.96 -6.82
N GLU A 23 20.57 -3.44 -8.00
CA GLU A 23 20.72 -2.00 -8.22
C GLU A 23 19.39 -1.29 -8.46
N ARG A 24 18.42 -1.96 -9.09
CA ARG A 24 17.16 -1.33 -9.54
C ARG A 24 15.94 -1.93 -8.87
N THR A 25 15.81 -3.26 -8.90
CA THR A 25 14.61 -3.92 -8.37
C THR A 25 14.55 -3.87 -6.85
N LEU A 26 15.66 -4.15 -6.17
CA LEU A 26 15.72 -4.15 -4.71
C LEU A 26 15.50 -2.76 -4.13
N ALA A 27 16.06 -1.71 -4.75
CA ALA A 27 15.82 -0.33 -4.37
C ALA A 27 14.33 0.02 -4.46
N GLN A 28 13.70 -0.26 -5.61
CA GLN A 28 12.26 -0.02 -5.82
C GLN A 28 11.37 -0.82 -4.87
N VAL A 29 11.73 -2.06 -4.56
CA VAL A 29 10.98 -2.91 -3.62
C VAL A 29 11.21 -2.46 -2.18
N SER A 30 12.41 -1.99 -1.82
CA SER A 30 12.69 -1.49 -0.47
C SER A 30 11.95 -0.19 -0.15
N GLU A 31 11.70 0.65 -1.16
CA GLU A 31 10.86 1.85 -1.05
C GLU A 31 9.39 1.54 -0.77
N PHE A 32 8.91 0.32 -1.00
CA PHE A 32 7.56 -0.09 -0.59
C PHE A 32 7.45 -0.34 0.91
N PHE A 33 8.52 -0.82 1.51
CA PHE A 33 8.60 -1.11 2.94
C PHE A 33 9.06 0.13 3.69
N ILE A 34 8.26 1.18 3.59
CA ILE A 34 8.51 2.42 4.31
C ILE A 34 8.23 2.21 5.79
N ASP A 35 9.23 1.71 6.51
CA ASP A 35 9.16 1.44 7.94
C ASP A 35 8.62 2.67 8.71
N GLU A 36 9.03 3.87 8.32
CA GLU A 36 8.62 5.11 9.00
C GLU A 36 7.14 5.49 8.79
N LEU A 37 6.50 5.05 7.70
CA LEU A 37 5.08 5.27 7.45
C LEU A 37 4.23 4.30 8.27
N TRP A 38 4.63 3.03 8.31
CA TRP A 38 3.87 1.92 8.91
C TRP A 38 4.15 1.71 10.41
N THR A 39 5.00 2.54 11.01
CA THR A 39 5.31 2.52 12.45
C THR A 39 4.32 3.36 13.26
N THR A 40 4.73 3.91 14.40
CA THR A 40 3.87 4.62 15.36
C THR A 40 3.09 5.80 14.74
N LYS A 41 3.54 6.36 13.62
CA LYS A 41 2.87 7.48 12.93
C LYS A 41 1.48 7.11 12.41
N ILE A 42 1.34 6.01 11.67
CA ILE A 42 0.02 5.60 11.15
C ILE A 42 -0.96 5.27 12.27
N LEU A 43 -0.47 4.71 13.38
CA LEU A 43 -1.29 4.40 14.55
C LEU A 43 -1.81 5.68 15.23
N ARG A 44 -0.98 6.73 15.37
CA ARG A 44 -1.43 8.01 15.93
C ARG A 44 -2.53 8.64 15.10
N ILE A 45 -2.38 8.59 13.78
CA ILE A 45 -3.39 9.12 12.85
C ILE A 45 -4.65 8.25 12.90
N ALA A 46 -4.53 6.93 12.94
CA ALA A 46 -5.66 6.01 13.09
C ALA A 46 -6.43 6.23 14.41
N HIS A 47 -5.76 6.63 15.49
CA HIS A 47 -6.44 6.99 16.73
C HIS A 47 -7.29 8.26 16.62
N ALA A 48 -6.86 9.23 15.81
CA ALA A 48 -7.64 10.43 15.53
C ALA A 48 -8.74 10.17 14.50
N GLU A 49 -8.51 9.25 13.55
CA GLU A 49 -9.35 9.04 12.37
C GLU A 49 -9.95 7.63 12.37
N PRO A 50 -11.19 7.43 12.85
CA PRO A 50 -11.82 6.12 12.95
C PRO A 50 -11.87 5.36 11.62
N GLY A 51 -11.95 6.07 10.49
CA GLY A 51 -11.90 5.47 9.16
C GLY A 51 -10.57 4.77 8.87
N ILE A 52 -9.45 5.40 9.25
CA ILE A 52 -8.11 4.84 9.07
C ILE A 52 -7.93 3.64 10.01
N TRP A 53 -8.46 3.71 11.23
CA TRP A 53 -8.46 2.57 12.15
C TRP A 53 -9.14 1.33 11.56
N HIS A 54 -10.34 1.49 11.00
CA HIS A 54 -11.04 0.39 10.32
C HIS A 54 -10.28 -0.10 9.08
N ALA A 55 -9.62 0.79 8.34
CA ALA A 55 -8.80 0.39 7.20
C ALA A 55 -7.62 -0.49 7.64
N LEU A 56 -6.95 -0.15 8.75
CA LEU A 56 -5.84 -0.94 9.29
C LEU A 56 -6.29 -2.34 9.76
N ILE A 57 -7.46 -2.45 10.41
CA ILE A 57 -8.01 -3.76 10.80
C ILE A 57 -8.34 -4.61 9.57
N SER A 58 -8.93 -4.00 8.55
CA SER A 58 -9.21 -4.69 7.29
C SER A 58 -7.92 -5.17 6.62
N LEU A 59 -6.91 -4.30 6.55
CA LEU A 59 -5.59 -4.62 6.00
C LEU A 59 -4.95 -5.80 6.73
N SER A 60 -4.90 -5.78 8.07
CA SER A 60 -4.28 -6.86 8.84
C SER A 60 -5.01 -8.19 8.64
N SER A 61 -6.34 -8.16 8.60
CA SER A 61 -7.17 -9.35 8.38
C SER A 61 -6.96 -9.95 6.99
N TYR A 62 -6.95 -9.13 5.95
CA TYR A 62 -6.68 -9.59 4.58
C TYR A 62 -5.25 -10.07 4.40
N HIS A 63 -4.28 -9.41 5.04
CA HIS A 63 -2.88 -9.84 5.02
C HIS A 63 -2.72 -11.24 5.66
N ASP A 64 -3.39 -11.49 6.79
CA ASP A 64 -3.37 -12.82 7.41
C ASP A 64 -3.96 -13.89 6.47
N LEU A 65 -5.12 -13.60 5.85
CA LEU A 65 -5.73 -14.50 4.86
C LEU A 65 -4.81 -14.80 3.68
N PHE A 66 -4.04 -13.81 3.23
CA PHE A 66 -3.09 -13.94 2.12
C PHE A 66 -1.85 -14.76 2.49
N MET A 67 -1.27 -14.52 3.67
CA MET A 67 -0.04 -15.20 4.12
C MET A 67 -0.28 -16.65 4.54
N HIS A 68 -1.50 -16.99 4.92
CA HIS A 68 -1.86 -18.31 5.43
C HIS A 68 -3.06 -18.89 4.68
N PRO A 69 -2.88 -19.27 3.41
CA PRO A 69 -3.92 -19.93 2.64
C PRO A 69 -4.26 -21.29 3.25
N VAL A 70 -5.54 -21.65 3.23
CA VAL A 70 -6.02 -22.93 3.77
C VAL A 70 -6.24 -23.94 2.67
N ASP A 71 -5.65 -25.12 2.87
CA ASP A 71 -6.04 -26.31 2.13
C ASP A 71 -7.42 -26.77 2.59
N ALA A 72 -8.34 -26.99 1.64
CA ALA A 72 -9.74 -27.32 1.87
C ALA A 72 -9.99 -28.61 2.72
N ALA A 73 -8.94 -29.32 3.09
CA ALA A 73 -8.99 -30.53 3.90
C ALA A 73 -9.32 -30.28 5.38
N ASN A 74 -9.10 -29.07 5.91
CA ASN A 74 -9.39 -28.74 7.32
C ASN A 74 -10.64 -27.86 7.46
N GLY A 75 -11.81 -28.48 7.61
CA GLY A 75 -13.10 -27.81 7.64
C GLY A 75 -13.27 -26.76 8.75
N GLN A 76 -12.69 -26.97 9.94
CA GLN A 76 -12.80 -26.00 11.04
C GLN A 76 -11.98 -24.73 10.78
N LEU A 77 -10.75 -24.90 10.26
CA LEU A 77 -9.89 -23.79 9.87
C LEU A 77 -10.48 -23.00 8.68
N ALA A 78 -11.15 -23.69 7.75
CA ALA A 78 -11.84 -23.04 6.64
C ALA A 78 -12.99 -22.12 7.11
N VAL A 79 -13.76 -22.53 8.13
CA VAL A 79 -14.82 -21.70 8.72
C VAL A 79 -14.25 -20.47 9.44
N GLU A 80 -13.19 -20.63 10.23
CA GLU A 80 -12.53 -19.52 10.91
C GLU A 80 -12.02 -18.47 9.91
N ARG A 81 -11.38 -18.92 8.83
CA ARG A 81 -10.87 -18.05 7.76
C ARG A 81 -12.00 -17.36 7.00
N HIS A 82 -13.10 -18.07 6.73
CA HIS A 82 -14.28 -17.46 6.13
C HIS A 82 -14.83 -16.32 7.01
N ASN A 83 -14.93 -16.55 8.32
CA ASN A 83 -15.37 -15.53 9.28
C ASN A 83 -14.40 -14.35 9.34
N LEU A 84 -13.09 -14.60 9.28
CA LEU A 84 -12.07 -13.55 9.19
C LEU A 84 -12.23 -12.73 7.90
N GLY A 85 -12.59 -13.36 6.78
CA GLY A 85 -12.90 -12.66 5.52
C GLY A 85 -14.12 -11.75 5.64
N ILE A 86 -15.19 -12.21 6.32
CA ILE A 86 -16.36 -11.38 6.62
C ILE A 86 -15.98 -10.20 7.51
N TYR A 87 -15.17 -10.45 8.54
CA TYR A 87 -14.68 -9.42 9.46
C TYR A 87 -13.83 -8.35 8.74
N ALA A 88 -12.92 -8.80 7.86
CA ALA A 88 -12.10 -7.92 7.02
C ALA A 88 -12.95 -7.03 6.12
N LEU A 89 -13.97 -7.61 5.47
CA LEU A 89 -14.89 -6.89 4.58
C LEU A 89 -15.79 -5.90 5.35
N HIS A 90 -16.24 -6.28 6.54
CA HIS A 90 -17.02 -5.40 7.40
C HIS A 90 -16.23 -4.12 7.72
N HIS A 91 -14.99 -4.27 8.19
CA HIS A 91 -14.13 -3.14 8.48
C HIS A 91 -13.73 -2.33 7.23
N HIS A 92 -13.52 -3.00 6.10
CA HIS A 92 -13.29 -2.33 4.83
C HIS A 92 -14.45 -1.38 4.46
N ASN A 93 -15.69 -1.88 4.57
CA ASN A 93 -16.87 -1.08 4.27
C ASN A 93 -17.06 0.08 5.25
N MET A 94 -16.72 -0.10 6.53
CA MET A 94 -16.73 1.00 7.51
C MET A 94 -15.69 2.06 7.15
N ALA A 95 -14.48 1.64 6.75
CA ALA A 95 -13.44 2.54 6.32
C ALA A 95 -13.85 3.34 5.07
N ILE A 96 -14.49 2.70 4.08
CA ILE A 96 -14.98 3.40 2.88
C ILE A 96 -16.00 4.49 3.26
N LYS A 97 -16.95 4.17 4.13
CA LYS A 97 -17.96 5.14 4.60
C LYS A 97 -17.29 6.34 5.25
N ALA A 98 -16.33 6.09 6.15
CA ALA A 98 -15.59 7.15 6.82
C ALA A 98 -14.70 7.96 5.85
N ALA A 99 -14.12 7.33 4.83
CA ALA A 99 -13.31 8.04 3.83
C ALA A 99 -14.12 9.04 3.01
N LEU A 100 -15.41 8.75 2.76
CA LEU A 100 -16.34 9.70 2.13
C LEU A 100 -16.62 10.92 3.02
N ASP A 101 -16.52 10.77 4.35
CA ASP A 101 -16.67 11.86 5.30
C ASP A 101 -15.37 12.65 5.48
N ILE A 102 -14.20 11.98 5.47
CA ILE A 102 -12.87 12.62 5.45
C ILE A 102 -12.73 13.58 4.26
N GLN A 103 -13.31 13.24 3.11
CA GLN A 103 -13.32 14.13 1.93
C GLN A 103 -14.03 15.47 2.17
N ARG A 104 -14.97 15.52 3.11
CA ARG A 104 -15.74 16.73 3.42
C ARG A 104 -15.09 17.56 4.52
N THR A 105 -14.62 16.91 5.57
CA THR A 105 -14.03 17.55 6.76
C THR A 105 -12.94 16.66 7.34
N PRO A 106 -11.70 16.73 6.82
CA PRO A 106 -10.60 15.93 7.37
C PRO A 106 -10.19 16.48 8.74
N GLU A 107 -10.02 15.63 9.75
CA GLU A 107 -9.48 16.05 11.05
C GLU A 107 -7.95 16.24 10.98
N HIS A 108 -7.29 15.48 10.11
CA HIS A 108 -5.88 15.65 9.78
C HIS A 108 -5.67 15.84 8.26
N PRO A 109 -4.82 16.79 7.82
CA PRO A 109 -4.64 17.13 6.40
C PRO A 109 -4.20 15.95 5.53
N LEU A 110 -3.47 15.00 6.12
CA LEU A 110 -2.96 13.82 5.43
C LEU A 110 -3.88 12.59 5.49
N SER A 111 -5.00 12.63 6.22
CA SER A 111 -5.88 11.47 6.43
C SER A 111 -6.38 10.87 5.12
N HIS A 112 -6.73 11.73 4.17
CA HIS A 112 -7.22 11.27 2.87
C HIS A 112 -6.11 10.58 2.05
N ILE A 113 -4.89 11.10 2.08
CA ILE A 113 -3.74 10.51 1.38
C ILE A 113 -3.36 9.16 2.02
N ILE A 114 -3.31 9.09 3.35
CA ILE A 114 -2.98 7.87 4.09
C ILE A 114 -4.05 6.79 3.88
N SER A 115 -5.33 7.14 3.93
CA SER A 115 -6.40 6.20 3.63
C SER A 115 -6.28 5.64 2.21
N CYS A 116 -5.95 6.48 1.21
CA CYS A 116 -5.68 6.00 -0.15
C CYS A 116 -4.57 4.94 -0.19
N VAL A 117 -3.45 5.18 0.52
CA VAL A 117 -2.35 4.20 0.61
C VAL A 117 -2.82 2.87 1.19
N VAL A 118 -3.51 2.90 2.33
CA VAL A 118 -4.01 1.68 2.99
C VAL A 118 -4.99 0.93 2.09
N PHE A 119 -5.92 1.64 1.42
CA PHE A 119 -6.86 1.01 0.50
C PHE A 119 -6.17 0.41 -0.73
N VAL A 120 -5.17 1.07 -1.31
CA VAL A 120 -4.41 0.50 -2.43
C VAL A 120 -3.79 -0.84 -2.03
N ILE A 121 -3.19 -0.94 -0.84
CA ILE A 121 -2.59 -2.20 -0.37
C ILE A 121 -3.65 -3.26 -0.12
N ILE A 122 -4.79 -2.91 0.48
CA ILE A 122 -5.92 -3.83 0.65
C ILE A 122 -6.36 -4.41 -0.71
N GLU A 123 -6.55 -3.55 -1.72
CA GLU A 123 -6.99 -4.01 -3.04
C GLU A 123 -5.92 -4.86 -3.74
N ILE A 124 -4.63 -4.56 -3.55
CA ILE A 124 -3.53 -5.40 -4.05
C ILE A 124 -3.57 -6.80 -3.42
N ILE A 125 -3.70 -6.88 -2.08
CA ILE A 125 -3.77 -8.16 -1.35
C ILE A 125 -4.99 -8.98 -1.79
N ARG A 126 -6.10 -8.31 -2.07
CA ARG A 126 -7.33 -8.95 -2.56
C ARG A 126 -7.25 -9.37 -4.03
N GLY A 127 -6.21 -8.95 -4.77
CA GLY A 127 -6.08 -9.19 -6.21
C GLY A 127 -6.97 -8.28 -7.07
N GLU A 128 -7.57 -7.23 -6.50
CA GLU A 128 -8.44 -6.29 -7.19
C GLU A 128 -7.62 -5.20 -7.91
N VAL A 129 -6.86 -5.62 -8.92
CA VAL A 129 -5.87 -4.79 -9.62
C VAL A 129 -6.47 -3.49 -10.18
N ILE A 130 -7.66 -3.57 -10.78
CA ILE A 130 -8.34 -2.39 -11.36
C ILE A 130 -8.71 -1.39 -10.25
N ALA A 131 -9.20 -1.87 -9.10
CA ALA A 131 -9.56 -1.01 -7.98
C ALA A 131 -8.30 -0.36 -7.38
N ALA A 132 -7.22 -1.13 -7.19
CA ALA A 132 -5.93 -0.64 -6.71
C ALA A 132 -5.39 0.49 -7.61
N ILE A 133 -5.44 0.32 -8.93
CA ILE A 133 -4.99 1.34 -9.88
C ILE A 133 -5.86 2.61 -9.80
N ARG A 134 -7.18 2.46 -9.70
CA ARG A 134 -8.09 3.61 -9.59
C ARG A 134 -7.81 4.40 -8.31
N LEU A 135 -7.62 3.72 -7.18
CA LEU A 135 -7.26 4.31 -5.90
C LEU A 135 -5.89 4.98 -5.95
N LEU A 136 -4.92 4.37 -6.64
CA LEU A 136 -3.60 4.93 -6.85
C LEU A 136 -3.66 6.25 -7.64
N LYS A 137 -4.36 6.27 -8.78
CA LYS A 137 -4.57 7.48 -9.60
C LYS A 137 -5.35 8.56 -8.85
N HIS A 138 -6.27 8.17 -7.98
CA HIS A 138 -7.00 9.09 -7.10
C HIS A 138 -6.06 9.68 -6.05
N GLY A 139 -5.31 8.85 -5.33
CA GLY A 139 -4.36 9.27 -4.30
C GLY A 139 -3.29 10.22 -4.84
N GLN A 140 -2.78 9.98 -6.05
CA GLN A 140 -1.83 10.89 -6.72
C GLN A 140 -2.43 12.28 -6.97
N ARG A 141 -3.68 12.36 -7.42
CA ARG A 141 -4.37 13.64 -7.62
C ARG A 141 -4.58 14.37 -6.31
N VAL A 142 -5.04 13.67 -5.28
CA VAL A 142 -5.20 14.25 -3.93
C VAL A 142 -3.86 14.78 -3.39
N LEU A 143 -2.76 14.05 -3.59
CA LEU A 143 -1.43 14.48 -3.18
C LEU A 143 -0.98 15.76 -3.92
N GLN A 144 -1.18 15.82 -5.24
CA GLN A 144 -0.85 17.00 -6.06
C GLN A 144 -1.68 18.23 -5.67
N ASP A 145 -2.97 18.05 -5.44
CA ASP A 145 -3.87 19.11 -5.00
C ASP A 145 -3.42 19.65 -3.64
N PHE A 146 -3.05 18.75 -2.73
CA PHE A 146 -2.55 19.09 -1.40
C PHE A 146 -1.24 19.90 -1.49
N GLU A 147 -0.24 19.41 -2.24
CA GLU A 147 1.03 20.13 -2.44
C GLU A 147 0.81 21.51 -3.06
N THR A 148 -0.11 21.62 -4.02
CA THR A 148 -0.46 22.88 -4.67
C THR A 148 -1.09 23.85 -3.66
N GLN A 149 -2.01 23.40 -2.82
CA GLN A 149 -2.63 24.22 -1.77
C GLN A 149 -1.62 24.71 -0.72
N GLN A 150 -0.67 23.85 -0.34
CA GLN A 150 0.39 24.20 0.61
C GLN A 150 1.31 25.28 0.05
N ARG A 151 1.69 25.19 -1.23
CA ARG A 151 2.49 26.23 -1.91
C ARG A 151 1.79 27.57 -2.00
N HIS A 152 0.47 27.59 -2.24
CA HIS A 152 -0.31 28.83 -2.30
C HIS A 152 -0.53 29.45 -0.92
N SER A 153 -0.70 28.63 0.11
CA SER A 153 -0.95 29.09 1.49
C SER A 153 0.30 29.63 2.19
N GLN A 154 1.50 29.43 1.61
CA GLN A 154 2.81 29.79 2.19
C GLN A 154 3.04 29.26 3.62
N MET A 155 2.23 28.28 4.06
CA MET A 155 2.34 27.68 5.38
C MET A 155 3.26 26.45 5.25
N PRO A 156 4.41 26.43 5.92
CA PRO A 156 5.28 25.27 5.88
C PRO A 156 4.57 24.09 6.56
N LEU A 157 4.54 22.95 5.89
CA LEU A 157 4.22 21.68 6.53
C LEU A 157 5.16 21.45 7.71
N GLY A 158 4.63 20.84 8.77
CA GLY A 158 5.48 20.32 9.83
C GLY A 158 6.51 19.33 9.25
N PRO A 159 7.70 19.23 9.85
CA PRO A 159 8.74 18.30 9.37
C PRO A 159 8.23 16.85 9.30
N GLU A 160 7.31 16.46 10.20
CA GLU A 160 6.71 15.12 10.19
C GLU A 160 5.79 14.89 8.98
N ASP A 161 4.95 15.87 8.64
CA ASP A 161 4.01 15.77 7.54
C ASP A 161 4.72 15.79 6.18
N GLY A 162 5.79 16.59 6.06
CA GLY A 162 6.63 16.60 4.86
C GLY A 162 7.29 15.25 4.57
N VAL A 163 7.71 14.53 5.62
CA VAL A 163 8.22 13.16 5.49
C VAL A 163 7.12 12.24 4.96
N ILE A 164 5.91 12.29 5.53
CA ILE A 164 4.78 11.44 5.07
C ILE A 164 4.46 11.71 3.59
N VAL A 165 4.37 12.98 3.18
CA VAL A 165 4.11 13.35 1.78
C VAL A 165 5.16 12.75 0.84
N ASN A 166 6.44 12.88 1.16
CA ASN A 166 7.53 12.32 0.35
C ASN A 166 7.46 10.78 0.26
N LEU A 167 7.20 10.13 1.40
CA LEU A 167 7.09 8.67 1.49
C LEU A 167 5.91 8.16 0.66
N VAL A 168 4.74 8.79 0.77
CA VAL A 168 3.57 8.41 -0.02
C VAL A 168 3.78 8.71 -1.51
N GLY A 169 4.41 9.82 -1.85
CA GLY A 169 4.78 10.14 -3.23
C GLY A 169 5.70 9.08 -3.86
N ALA A 170 6.72 8.64 -3.12
CA ALA A 170 7.61 7.56 -3.54
C ALA A 170 6.84 6.25 -3.75
N LEU A 171 5.99 5.87 -2.78
CA LEU A 171 5.17 4.66 -2.86
C LEU A 171 4.25 4.67 -4.09
N PHE A 172 3.53 5.77 -4.34
CA PHE A 172 2.64 5.88 -5.48
C PHE A 172 3.39 5.84 -6.81
N THR A 173 4.58 6.43 -6.88
CA THR A 173 5.43 6.39 -8.08
C THR A 173 5.91 4.97 -8.36
N GLY A 174 6.38 4.26 -7.34
CA GLY A 174 6.82 2.86 -7.43
C GLY A 174 5.69 1.93 -7.88
N LEU A 175 4.51 2.05 -7.26
CA LEU A 175 3.31 1.29 -7.63
C LEU A 175 2.87 1.55 -9.08
N THR A 176 2.91 2.80 -9.54
CA THR A 176 2.51 3.17 -10.90
C THR A 176 3.46 2.56 -11.93
N HIS A 177 4.77 2.63 -11.66
CA HIS A 177 5.78 2.03 -12.52
C HIS A 177 5.55 0.52 -12.66
N GLN A 178 5.32 -0.19 -11.53
CA GLN A 178 5.00 -1.62 -11.56
C GLN A 178 3.70 -1.94 -12.30
N ALA A 179 2.64 -1.17 -12.06
CA ALA A 179 1.36 -1.36 -12.75
C ALA A 179 1.50 -1.19 -14.27
N VAL A 180 2.26 -0.20 -14.72
CA VAL A 180 2.58 -0.01 -16.15
C VAL A 180 3.36 -1.20 -16.70
N CYS A 181 4.40 -1.66 -16.00
CA CYS A 181 5.16 -2.86 -16.41
C CYS A 181 4.26 -4.10 -16.54
N VAL A 182 3.36 -4.33 -15.58
CA VAL A 182 2.41 -5.45 -15.63
C VAL A 182 1.44 -5.30 -16.80
N GLY A 183 0.92 -4.09 -17.06
CA GLY A 183 0.05 -3.82 -18.22
C GLY A 183 0.74 -4.10 -19.55
N TYR A 184 2.01 -3.71 -19.70
CA TYR A 184 2.81 -4.02 -20.88
C TYR A 184 3.04 -5.53 -21.07
N LEU A 185 3.30 -6.27 -19.99
CA LEU A 185 3.57 -7.71 -20.04
C LEU A 185 2.30 -8.55 -20.28
N THR A 186 1.14 -8.09 -19.80
CA THR A 186 -0.13 -8.81 -19.89
C THR A 186 -0.99 -8.40 -21.09
N GLY A 187 -0.60 -7.35 -21.81
CA GLY A 187 -1.39 -6.78 -22.92
C GLY A 187 -2.66 -6.06 -22.46
N VAL A 188 -2.89 -5.92 -21.15
CA VAL A 188 -4.04 -5.20 -20.58
C VAL A 188 -3.68 -3.71 -20.52
N THR A 189 -4.31 -2.91 -21.37
CA THR A 189 -4.10 -1.46 -21.36
C THR A 189 -4.84 -0.85 -20.17
N ILE A 190 -4.08 -0.43 -19.17
CA ILE A 190 -4.57 0.25 -17.98
C ILE A 190 -4.76 1.75 -18.32
N TYR A 191 -5.94 2.11 -18.84
CA TYR A 191 -6.32 3.51 -19.10
C TYR A 191 -6.74 4.26 -17.83
#